data_AF-A0A3D0DZ14-F1
#
_entry.id   AF-A0A3D0DZ14-F1
#
_cell.length_a   1.000
_cell.length_b   1.000
_cell.length_c   1.000
_cell.angle_alpha   90.00
_cell.angle_beta   90.00
_cell.angle_gamma   90.00
#
_symmetry.space_group_name_H-M   'P 1'
#
loop_
_entity.id
_entity.type
_entity.pdbx_description
1 polymer ?
#
loop_
_entity_poly.entity_id
_entity_poly.type
_entity_poly.pdbx_seq_one_letter_code
_entity_poly.pdbx_strand_id
1 'polypeptide(L)'
;MRRLRPTALLAAALCAALCLPAAAAGRKDDGDAHRFGVIGHSFDAKNDKRFRQALADTTEKANAFVVVTGIKHAAEPCGDRLYQERRDLVERFKRPIIVLPAGSDWTGCRNSAGRTNAIERLNRLRELFHGEPHSLGKATLPLTRLSMSPRFRSYAENAHWTVGKVLYASVNLPANNNHYLAAAGRNSEYEDRLVANRFWLNRLFTLAKGDKVDAIVLFSEGDLKPFAEPEARTLLRRNTGVFDGFGFTRRQVQALAKKFDGKVLLVDSGTLAKGKQPEIEWHGNLGHLSVDAQAVEVEVKPGTKSLFVVKDAAD
;
A
#
# COMPACT_ATOMS: atom_id res chain seq x y z
N MET A 1 -30.18 22.50 -91.39
CA MET A 1 -30.40 23.72 -90.56
C MET A 1 -30.10 23.39 -89.11
N ARG A 2 -29.38 24.30 -88.42
CA ARG A 2 -29.16 24.42 -86.96
C ARG A 2 -28.25 23.36 -86.29
N ARG A 3 -27.39 23.69 -85.32
CA ARG A 3 -26.59 24.87 -84.91
C ARG A 3 -25.92 24.45 -83.57
N LEU A 4 -24.64 24.81 -83.39
CA LEU A 4 -23.96 25.25 -82.15
C LEU A 4 -23.74 24.29 -80.94
N ARG A 5 -22.44 23.93 -80.73
CA ARG A 5 -21.50 24.13 -79.57
C ARG A 5 -22.06 24.53 -78.16
N PRO A 6 -21.20 24.69 -77.11
CA PRO A 6 -20.33 23.76 -76.35
C PRO A 6 -20.51 23.97 -74.80
N THR A 7 -19.80 23.27 -73.91
CA THR A 7 -19.39 23.69 -72.54
C THR A 7 -18.68 22.50 -71.86
N ALA A 8 -17.39 22.53 -71.49
CA ALA A 8 -16.63 23.36 -70.54
C ALA A 8 -16.18 22.51 -69.31
N LEU A 9 -14.86 22.60 -69.03
CA LEU A 9 -14.18 22.44 -67.73
C LEU A 9 -13.98 21.00 -67.20
N LEU A 10 -12.89 20.60 -66.55
CA LEU A 10 -11.84 21.31 -65.80
C LEU A 10 -10.47 20.65 -66.00
N ALA A 11 -9.41 21.46 -65.96
CA ALA A 11 -8.03 21.02 -65.74
C ALA A 11 -7.82 20.72 -64.24
N ALA A 12 -7.39 19.50 -63.90
CA ALA A 12 -6.96 19.13 -62.56
C ALA A 12 -5.43 19.20 -62.46
N ALA A 13 -4.93 20.19 -61.73
CA ALA A 13 -3.51 20.34 -61.41
C ALA A 13 -3.11 19.34 -60.31
N LEU A 14 -2.06 18.57 -60.57
CA LEU A 14 -1.49 17.57 -59.67
C LEU A 14 -0.52 18.26 -58.69
N CYS A 15 -0.95 18.48 -57.45
CA CYS A 15 -0.04 18.86 -56.34
C CYS A 15 0.50 17.58 -55.68
N ALA A 16 1.68 17.13 -56.10
CA ALA A 16 2.44 16.11 -55.39
C ALA A 16 3.17 16.76 -54.20
N ALA A 17 2.55 16.72 -53.02
CA ALA A 17 3.20 17.11 -51.77
C ALA A 17 4.13 15.98 -51.29
N LEU A 18 5.42 16.29 -51.17
CA LEU A 18 6.45 15.45 -50.57
C LEU A 18 6.13 15.21 -49.08
N CYS A 19 5.63 14.02 -48.73
CA CYS A 19 5.62 13.54 -47.35
C CYS A 19 7.01 13.02 -46.97
N LEU A 20 7.81 13.87 -46.32
CA LEU A 20 8.97 13.43 -45.53
C LEU A 20 8.45 12.69 -44.28
N PRO A 21 8.96 11.49 -43.94
CA PRO A 21 8.67 10.88 -42.66
C PRO A 21 9.42 11.67 -41.58
N ALA A 22 8.68 12.39 -40.75
CA ALA A 22 9.22 12.93 -39.51
C ALA A 22 9.69 11.74 -38.66
N ALA A 23 11.00 11.62 -38.46
CA ALA A 23 11.56 10.71 -37.49
C ALA A 23 11.00 11.09 -36.12
N ALA A 24 10.06 10.29 -35.62
CA ALA A 24 9.62 10.36 -34.23
C ALA A 24 10.82 10.00 -33.37
N ALA A 25 11.54 11.02 -32.90
CA ALA A 25 12.47 10.87 -31.79
C ALA A 25 11.68 10.24 -30.64
N GLY A 26 12.04 9.00 -30.27
CA GLY A 26 11.40 8.27 -29.19
C GLY A 26 11.47 9.09 -27.91
N ARG A 27 10.35 9.73 -27.56
CA ARG A 27 10.11 10.27 -26.23
C ARG A 27 10.15 9.06 -25.32
N LYS A 28 11.19 8.93 -24.49
CA LYS A 28 11.16 7.98 -23.36
C LYS A 28 9.87 8.29 -22.61
N ASP A 29 9.02 7.29 -22.52
CA ASP A 29 7.70 7.41 -21.93
C ASP A 29 7.88 7.71 -20.43
N ASP A 30 7.76 8.99 -20.07
CA ASP A 30 7.71 9.47 -18.69
C ASP A 30 6.35 9.11 -18.04
N GLY A 31 5.44 8.45 -18.79
CA GLY A 31 4.07 8.15 -18.41
C GLY A 31 3.90 7.18 -17.23
N ASP A 32 4.94 6.44 -16.87
CA ASP A 32 4.91 5.52 -15.72
C ASP A 32 5.57 6.08 -14.45
N ALA A 33 6.27 7.23 -14.54
CA ALA A 33 6.87 7.88 -13.37
C ALA A 33 5.80 8.53 -12.49
N HIS A 34 5.84 8.27 -11.19
CA HIS A 34 4.87 8.80 -10.25
C HIS A 34 5.43 8.85 -8.83
N ARG A 35 4.66 9.41 -7.90
CA ARG A 35 5.01 9.46 -6.49
C ARG A 35 3.85 8.98 -5.64
N PHE A 36 4.16 8.37 -4.51
CA PHE A 36 3.16 8.03 -3.50
C PHE A 36 3.63 8.48 -2.12
N GLY A 37 2.67 8.87 -1.28
CA GLY A 37 2.91 9.21 0.12
C GLY A 37 2.66 8.02 1.04
N VAL A 38 3.38 7.97 2.15
CA VAL A 38 3.14 7.03 3.25
C VAL A 38 3.15 7.81 4.56
N ILE A 39 2.11 7.66 5.36
CA ILE A 39 2.03 8.23 6.71
C ILE A 39 2.09 7.07 7.70
N GLY A 40 3.22 7.00 8.40
CA GLY A 40 3.51 5.98 9.38
C GLY A 40 2.69 6.10 10.66
N HIS A 41 2.41 4.95 11.27
CA HIS A 41 1.65 4.87 12.51
C HIS A 41 2.53 5.17 13.72
N SER A 42 2.40 6.38 14.26
CA SER A 42 2.73 6.70 15.65
C SER A 42 2.32 8.16 15.92
N PHE A 43 1.01 8.34 16.08
CA PHE A 43 0.42 9.64 16.35
C PHE A 43 0.66 10.07 17.79
N ASP A 44 0.63 11.37 18.05
CA ASP A 44 0.68 11.90 19.40
C ASP A 44 -0.59 11.50 20.16
N ALA A 45 -0.44 11.03 21.40
CA ALA A 45 -1.53 10.66 22.28
C ALA A 45 -2.52 11.79 22.60
N LYS A 46 -2.08 13.05 22.46
CA LYS A 46 -2.84 14.21 22.95
C LYS A 46 -3.86 14.77 21.96
N ASN A 47 -3.63 14.65 20.65
CA ASN A 47 -4.52 15.16 19.60
C ASN A 47 -4.12 14.64 18.21
N ASP A 48 -4.93 14.97 17.20
CA ASP A 48 -4.71 14.59 15.80
C ASP A 48 -3.88 15.58 14.99
N LYS A 49 -3.23 16.56 15.62
CA LYS A 49 -2.48 17.61 14.93
C LYS A 49 -1.41 17.02 14.02
N ARG A 50 -0.65 16.04 14.52
CA ARG A 50 0.39 15.34 13.74
C ARG A 50 -0.21 14.61 12.54
N PHE A 51 -1.36 13.97 12.72
CA PHE A 51 -2.05 13.27 11.64
C PHE A 51 -2.55 14.24 10.57
N ARG A 52 -3.17 15.36 10.98
CA ARG A 52 -3.62 16.42 10.06
C ARG A 52 -2.45 17.04 9.29
N GLN A 53 -1.33 17.29 9.97
CA GLN A 53 -0.13 17.84 9.35
C GLN A 53 0.46 16.87 8.33
N ALA A 54 0.66 15.60 8.71
CA ALA A 54 1.14 14.57 7.79
C ALA A 54 0.25 14.41 6.55
N LEU A 55 -1.08 14.47 6.72
CA LEU A 55 -2.00 14.46 5.59
C LEU A 55 -1.86 15.71 4.71
N ALA A 56 -1.68 16.90 5.29
CA ALA A 56 -1.45 18.11 4.51
C ALA A 56 -0.14 18.04 3.71
N ASP A 57 0.96 17.67 4.37
CA ASP A 57 2.31 17.60 3.79
C ASP A 57 2.37 16.61 2.61
N THR A 58 1.67 15.47 2.72
CA THR A 58 1.64 14.45 1.66
C THR A 58 0.64 14.73 0.54
N THR A 59 -0.46 15.43 0.80
CA THR A 59 -1.54 15.58 -0.20
C THR A 59 -1.48 16.87 -1.00
N GLU A 60 -0.80 17.92 -0.49
CA GLU A 60 -0.49 19.11 -1.29
C GLU A 60 0.53 18.79 -2.40
N LYS A 61 1.35 17.76 -2.22
CA LYS A 61 2.20 17.21 -3.28
C LYS A 61 1.36 16.46 -4.34
N ALA A 62 1.86 16.41 -5.57
CA ALA A 62 1.24 15.72 -6.69
C ALA A 62 1.35 14.18 -6.61
N ASN A 63 1.08 13.61 -5.43
CA ASN A 63 1.10 12.17 -5.20
C ASN A 63 -0.07 11.49 -5.91
N ALA A 64 0.20 10.33 -6.51
CA ALA A 64 -0.82 9.48 -7.13
C ALA A 64 -1.80 8.94 -6.09
N PHE A 65 -1.30 8.64 -4.88
CA PHE A 65 -2.07 8.23 -3.72
C PHE A 65 -1.24 8.38 -2.44
N VAL A 66 -1.90 8.28 -1.28
CA VAL A 66 -1.27 8.26 0.04
C VAL A 66 -1.75 7.03 0.81
N VAL A 67 -0.82 6.28 1.42
CA VAL A 67 -1.12 5.17 2.33
C VAL A 67 -0.97 5.64 3.76
N VAL A 68 -1.96 5.34 4.60
CA VAL A 68 -1.98 5.68 6.02
C VAL A 68 -2.01 4.36 6.79
N THR A 69 -1.00 4.09 7.63
CA THR A 69 -0.87 2.81 8.35
C THR A 69 -1.51 2.81 9.73
N GLY A 70 -2.46 3.70 10.00
CA GLY A 70 -3.30 3.69 11.19
C GLY A 70 -4.06 5.00 11.35
N ILE A 71 -5.06 5.07 12.24
CA ILE A 71 -5.89 6.29 12.38
C ILE A 71 -5.88 6.91 13.78
N LYS A 72 -5.37 6.21 14.79
CA LYS A 72 -5.30 6.75 16.15
C LYS A 72 -4.11 6.22 16.94
N HIS A 73 -3.74 6.94 17.99
CA HIS A 73 -2.81 6.49 19.00
C HIS A 73 -3.45 5.42 19.91
N ALA A 74 -2.62 4.62 20.60
CA ALA A 74 -3.07 3.55 21.49
C ALA A 74 -3.86 4.08 22.71
N ALA A 75 -3.52 5.28 23.19
CA ALA A 75 -4.20 5.93 24.33
C ALA A 75 -5.55 6.58 23.95
N GLU A 76 -5.84 6.76 22.66
CA GLU A 76 -7.11 7.31 22.21
C GLU A 76 -8.24 6.26 22.30
N PRO A 77 -9.47 6.69 22.64
CA PRO A 77 -10.59 5.77 22.82
C PRO A 77 -10.97 5.06 21.52
N CYS A 78 -11.36 3.79 21.60
CA CYS A 78 -11.85 3.02 20.45
C CYS A 78 -13.36 3.22 20.19
N GLY A 79 -13.85 4.45 20.32
CA GLY A 79 -15.26 4.79 20.16
C GLY A 79 -15.64 5.15 18.73
N ASP A 80 -16.89 4.90 18.35
CA ASP A 80 -17.39 5.17 17.00
C ASP A 80 -17.27 6.64 16.60
N ARG A 81 -17.44 7.54 17.57
CA ARG A 81 -17.23 8.98 17.37
C ARG A 81 -15.83 9.29 16.84
N LEU A 82 -14.79 8.73 17.45
CA LEU A 82 -13.41 8.97 17.02
C LEU A 82 -13.17 8.39 15.63
N TYR A 83 -13.62 7.17 15.37
CA TYR A 83 -13.47 6.57 14.04
C TYR A 83 -14.18 7.37 12.95
N GLN A 84 -15.38 7.89 13.23
CA GLN A 84 -16.11 8.76 12.31
C GLN A 84 -15.35 10.08 12.10
N GLU A 85 -14.86 10.72 13.16
CA GLU A 85 -14.07 11.96 13.05
C GLU A 85 -12.80 11.76 12.19
N ARG A 86 -12.13 10.60 12.31
CA ARG A 86 -10.98 10.22 11.47
C ARG A 86 -11.39 9.92 10.04
N ARG A 87 -12.51 9.23 9.84
CA ARG A 87 -13.09 8.95 8.53
C ARG A 87 -13.40 10.23 7.76
N ASP A 88 -14.07 11.17 8.42
CA ASP A 88 -14.43 12.48 7.86
C ASP A 88 -13.18 13.32 7.59
N LEU A 89 -12.14 13.19 8.43
CA LEU A 89 -10.87 13.84 8.19
C LEU A 89 -10.21 13.32 6.91
N VAL A 90 -10.12 12.01 6.74
CA VAL A 90 -9.55 11.39 5.53
C VAL A 90 -10.32 11.80 4.27
N GLU A 91 -11.66 11.88 4.31
CA GLU A 91 -12.46 12.29 3.14
C GLU A 91 -12.16 13.70 2.64
N ARG A 92 -11.70 14.61 3.51
CA ARG A 92 -11.51 16.01 3.11
C ARG A 92 -10.30 16.22 2.20
N PHE A 93 -9.39 15.26 2.13
CA PHE A 93 -8.13 15.41 1.40
C PHE A 93 -8.29 15.19 -0.10
N LYS A 94 -7.46 15.91 -0.87
CA LYS A 94 -7.59 16.01 -2.34
C LYS A 94 -7.17 14.74 -3.08
N ARG A 95 -6.27 13.93 -2.50
CA ARG A 95 -5.67 12.76 -3.15
C ARG A 95 -6.33 11.46 -2.69
N PRO A 96 -6.24 10.37 -3.48
CA PRO A 96 -6.64 9.05 -3.02
C PRO A 96 -5.91 8.63 -1.75
N ILE A 97 -6.65 8.20 -0.74
CA ILE A 97 -6.11 7.71 0.54
C ILE A 97 -6.50 6.25 0.75
N ILE A 98 -5.50 5.41 1.01
CA ILE A 98 -5.66 4.02 1.43
C ILE A 98 -5.34 3.94 2.91
N VAL A 99 -6.30 3.50 3.73
CA VAL A 99 -6.11 3.31 5.16
C VAL A 99 -5.91 1.82 5.46
N LEU A 100 -4.77 1.49 6.06
CA LEU A 100 -4.50 0.17 6.64
C LEU A 100 -4.67 0.26 8.17
N PRO A 101 -5.42 -0.65 8.82
CA PRO A 101 -5.62 -0.61 10.25
C PRO A 101 -4.34 -0.93 11.03
N ALA A 102 -3.99 -0.10 12.01
CA ALA A 102 -2.93 -0.36 12.96
C ALA A 102 -3.40 -1.24 14.13
N GLY A 103 -2.47 -1.85 14.85
CA GLY A 103 -2.76 -2.55 16.10
C GLY A 103 -3.48 -1.67 17.13
N SER A 104 -3.12 -0.38 17.24
CA SER A 104 -3.82 0.56 18.15
C SER A 104 -5.27 0.80 17.76
N ASP A 105 -5.62 0.64 16.49
CA ASP A 105 -6.95 0.94 15.98
C ASP A 105 -7.96 -0.13 16.40
N TRP A 106 -7.52 -1.36 16.68
CA TRP A 106 -8.44 -2.46 17.02
C TRP A 106 -7.87 -3.46 18.04
N THR A 107 -6.65 -4.01 17.85
CA THR A 107 -6.10 -5.07 18.72
C THR A 107 -6.01 -4.67 20.20
N GLY A 108 -5.63 -3.41 20.43
CA GLY A 108 -5.47 -2.83 21.76
C GLY A 108 -6.78 -2.41 22.43
N CYS A 109 -7.89 -2.43 21.72
CA CYS A 109 -9.15 -1.89 22.21
C CYS A 109 -9.75 -2.74 23.34
N ARG A 110 -10.26 -2.04 24.36
CA ARG A 110 -10.93 -2.62 25.52
C ARG A 110 -12.25 -1.87 25.75
N ASN A 111 -13.27 -2.58 26.22
CA ASN A 111 -14.52 -1.98 26.66
C ASN A 111 -14.42 -1.42 28.10
N SER A 112 -15.49 -0.81 28.60
CA SER A 112 -15.56 -0.23 29.96
C SER A 112 -15.32 -1.24 31.08
N ALA A 113 -15.55 -2.54 30.82
CA ALA A 113 -15.25 -3.63 31.75
C ALA A 113 -13.83 -4.19 31.61
N GLY A 114 -12.96 -3.55 30.82
CA GLY A 114 -11.58 -3.98 30.56
C GLY A 114 -11.45 -5.22 29.66
N ARG A 115 -12.54 -5.72 29.08
CA ARG A 115 -12.53 -6.89 28.17
C ARG A 115 -12.18 -6.45 26.76
N THR A 116 -11.49 -7.31 26.01
CA THR A 116 -11.20 -7.05 24.58
C THR A 116 -12.49 -6.97 23.77
N ASN A 117 -12.58 -5.96 22.90
CA ASN A 117 -13.57 -5.82 21.85
C ASN A 117 -12.91 -5.70 20.46
N ALA A 118 -11.68 -6.20 20.33
CA ALA A 118 -10.84 -6.00 19.14
C ALA A 118 -11.51 -6.40 17.82
N ILE A 119 -12.17 -7.57 17.76
CA ILE A 119 -12.83 -8.05 16.53
C ILE A 119 -14.00 -7.17 16.13
N GLU A 120 -14.78 -6.74 17.12
CA GLU A 120 -15.93 -5.87 16.90
C GLU A 120 -15.45 -4.49 16.38
N ARG A 121 -14.38 -3.95 16.97
CA ARG A 121 -13.73 -2.71 16.48
C ARG A 121 -13.13 -2.87 15.08
N LEU A 122 -12.49 -4.01 14.78
CA LEU A 122 -11.95 -4.29 13.44
C LEU A 122 -13.07 -4.34 12.38
N ASN A 123 -14.21 -4.97 12.70
CA ASN A 123 -15.37 -4.98 11.80
C ASN A 123 -15.91 -3.56 11.59
N ARG A 124 -15.97 -2.74 12.65
CA ARG A 124 -16.38 -1.34 12.52
C ARG A 124 -15.44 -0.54 11.61
N LEU A 125 -14.13 -0.76 11.69
CA LEU A 125 -13.16 -0.15 10.78
C LEU A 125 -13.40 -0.58 9.33
N ARG A 126 -13.68 -1.86 9.08
CA ARG A 126 -13.97 -2.37 7.73
C ARG A 126 -15.22 -1.73 7.13
N GLU A 127 -16.28 -1.58 7.92
CA GLU A 127 -17.50 -0.88 7.49
C GLU A 127 -17.22 0.57 7.10
N LEU A 128 -16.46 1.30 7.92
CA LEU A 128 -16.22 2.72 7.72
C LEU A 128 -15.22 3.01 6.60
N PHE A 129 -14.12 2.25 6.53
CA PHE A 129 -12.98 2.57 5.66
C PHE A 129 -12.86 1.66 4.43
N HIS A 130 -13.50 0.48 4.43
CA HIS A 130 -13.24 -0.57 3.43
C HIS A 130 -14.50 -1.16 2.78
N GLY A 131 -15.66 -0.53 2.95
CA GLY A 131 -16.92 -1.01 2.37
C GLY A 131 -16.99 -0.94 0.84
N GLU A 132 -16.29 0.02 0.24
CA GLU A 132 -16.38 0.31 -1.20
C GLU A 132 -15.16 -0.19 -1.99
N PRO A 133 -15.31 -0.55 -3.28
CA PRO A 133 -14.22 -0.96 -4.17
C PRO A 133 -13.37 0.23 -4.67
N HIS A 134 -13.31 1.32 -3.90
CA HIS A 134 -12.53 2.52 -4.19
C HIS A 134 -11.80 2.97 -2.92
N SER A 135 -10.71 3.72 -3.09
CA SER A 135 -10.03 4.41 -1.98
C SER A 135 -10.88 5.55 -1.41
N LEU A 136 -10.40 6.13 -0.32
CA LEU A 136 -11.02 7.29 0.32
C LEU A 136 -10.45 8.61 -0.24
N GLY A 137 -11.03 9.73 0.17
CA GLY A 137 -10.60 11.07 -0.22
C GLY A 137 -11.44 11.64 -1.37
N LYS A 138 -11.31 12.95 -1.62
CA LYS A 138 -12.09 13.65 -2.66
C LYS A 138 -11.85 13.08 -4.06
N ALA A 139 -10.61 12.72 -4.35
CA ALA A 139 -10.28 11.89 -5.51
C ALA A 139 -10.09 10.46 -5.03
N THR A 140 -10.66 9.51 -5.77
CA THR A 140 -10.57 8.09 -5.43
C THR A 140 -9.83 7.33 -6.52
N LEU A 141 -9.27 6.18 -6.16
CA LEU A 141 -8.74 5.20 -7.11
C LEU A 141 -9.45 3.85 -6.94
N PRO A 142 -9.64 3.08 -8.03
CA PRO A 142 -10.24 1.75 -7.95
C PRO A 142 -9.36 0.78 -7.15
N LEU A 143 -9.97 0.01 -6.27
CA LEU A 143 -9.32 -1.00 -5.45
C LEU A 143 -9.92 -2.39 -5.71
N THR A 144 -9.06 -3.38 -5.92
CA THR A 144 -9.48 -4.79 -5.84
C THR A 144 -9.21 -5.31 -4.45
N ARG A 145 -10.26 -5.73 -3.73
CA ARG A 145 -10.16 -6.18 -2.33
C ARG A 145 -10.18 -7.70 -2.23
N LEU A 146 -9.48 -8.24 -1.25
CA LEU A 146 -9.55 -9.67 -0.93
C LEU A 146 -10.97 -10.10 -0.55
N SER A 147 -11.76 -9.21 0.06
CA SER A 147 -13.18 -9.44 0.37
C SER A 147 -14.07 -9.74 -0.84
N MET A 148 -13.62 -9.44 -2.06
CA MET A 148 -14.32 -9.86 -3.28
C MET A 148 -14.25 -11.37 -3.51
N SER A 149 -13.30 -12.07 -2.86
CA SER A 149 -13.28 -13.54 -2.83
C SER A 149 -14.34 -14.06 -1.86
N PRO A 150 -15.28 -14.93 -2.28
CA PRO A 150 -16.31 -15.47 -1.40
C PRO A 150 -15.76 -16.16 -0.14
N ARG A 151 -14.54 -16.71 -0.22
CA ARG A 151 -13.86 -17.37 0.89
C ARG A 151 -13.32 -16.39 1.95
N PHE A 152 -13.09 -15.14 1.58
CA PHE A 152 -12.38 -14.16 2.42
C PHE A 152 -13.15 -12.83 2.54
N ARG A 153 -14.49 -12.87 2.51
CA ARG A 153 -15.38 -11.69 2.61
C ARG A 153 -15.06 -10.77 3.80
N SER A 154 -14.56 -11.34 4.89
CA SER A 154 -14.22 -10.60 6.10
C SER A 154 -12.89 -9.83 6.02
N TYR A 155 -12.13 -9.85 4.92
CA TYR A 155 -10.78 -9.24 4.84
C TYR A 155 -10.74 -8.08 3.83
N ALA A 156 -11.58 -7.06 4.05
CA ALA A 156 -11.73 -5.91 3.14
C ALA A 156 -10.54 -4.94 3.18
N GLU A 157 -9.78 -4.94 4.28
CA GLU A 157 -8.58 -4.10 4.48
C GLU A 157 -7.40 -4.50 3.58
N ASN A 158 -7.40 -5.74 3.07
CA ASN A 158 -6.43 -6.23 2.09
C ASN A 158 -6.91 -5.85 0.70
N ALA A 159 -6.23 -4.90 0.06
CA ALA A 159 -6.58 -4.35 -1.24
C ALA A 159 -5.34 -4.20 -2.12
N HIS A 160 -5.50 -4.31 -3.43
CA HIS A 160 -4.45 -4.01 -4.40
C HIS A 160 -4.95 -3.05 -5.49
N TRP A 161 -4.00 -2.32 -6.06
CA TRP A 161 -4.18 -1.40 -7.17
C TRP A 161 -2.87 -1.31 -7.96
N THR A 162 -2.94 -0.70 -9.14
CA THR A 162 -1.78 -0.56 -10.03
C THR A 162 -1.65 0.88 -10.47
N VAL A 163 -0.42 1.41 -10.48
CA VAL A 163 -0.08 2.70 -11.09
C VAL A 163 1.13 2.48 -11.99
N GLY A 164 0.98 2.74 -13.28
CA GLY A 164 1.97 2.39 -14.29
C GLY A 164 2.30 0.89 -14.26
N LYS A 165 3.59 0.55 -14.20
CA LYS A 165 4.12 -0.82 -14.10
C LYS A 165 4.38 -1.28 -12.66
N VAL A 166 3.71 -0.72 -11.66
CA VAL A 166 3.88 -1.13 -10.26
C VAL A 166 2.56 -1.55 -9.64
N LEU A 167 2.54 -2.75 -9.07
CA LEU A 167 1.43 -3.26 -8.27
C LEU A 167 1.63 -2.87 -6.80
N TYR A 168 0.62 -2.25 -6.21
CA TYR A 168 0.58 -1.84 -4.82
C TYR A 168 -0.44 -2.67 -4.06
N ALA A 169 -0.13 -3.06 -2.82
CA ALA A 169 -1.11 -3.76 -2.01
C ALA A 169 -0.93 -3.51 -0.51
N SER A 170 -2.06 -3.48 0.19
CA SER A 170 -2.10 -3.53 1.65
C SER A 170 -2.16 -4.99 2.13
N VAL A 171 -1.48 -5.26 3.25
CA VAL A 171 -1.51 -6.55 3.94
C VAL A 171 -1.73 -6.30 5.44
N ASN A 172 -2.84 -6.81 5.98
CA ASN A 172 -3.16 -6.68 7.40
C ASN A 172 -2.19 -7.51 8.25
N LEU A 173 -1.14 -6.83 8.71
CA LEU A 173 -0.12 -7.32 9.63
C LEU A 173 0.05 -6.25 10.70
N PRO A 174 -0.76 -6.25 11.78
CA PRO A 174 -0.61 -5.27 12.84
C PRO A 174 0.73 -5.44 13.55
N ALA A 175 1.29 -4.37 14.09
CA ALA A 175 2.42 -4.40 15.00
C ALA A 175 2.06 -5.14 16.29
N ASN A 176 3.04 -5.22 17.20
CA ASN A 176 2.97 -6.07 18.40
C ASN A 176 2.81 -7.56 18.02
N ASN A 177 3.82 -8.07 17.31
CA ASN A 177 3.94 -9.49 16.97
C ASN A 177 2.76 -10.04 16.16
N ASN A 178 2.27 -9.28 15.18
CA ASN A 178 1.19 -9.68 14.30
C ASN A 178 -0.10 -10.05 15.04
N HIS A 179 -0.33 -9.47 16.23
CA HIS A 179 -1.39 -9.86 17.16
C HIS A 179 -1.40 -11.35 17.54
N TYR A 180 -0.25 -12.02 17.53
CA TYR A 180 -0.17 -13.39 18.03
C TYR A 180 -0.39 -13.44 19.55
N LEU A 181 -1.36 -14.24 19.99
CA LEU A 181 -1.64 -14.46 21.41
C LEU A 181 -1.18 -15.85 21.85
N ALA A 182 -0.35 -15.91 22.89
CA ALA A 182 0.05 -17.16 23.55
C ALA A 182 -1.09 -17.70 24.45
N ALA A 183 -2.23 -18.03 23.86
CA ALA A 183 -3.49 -18.28 24.56
C ALA A 183 -4.04 -19.71 24.38
N ALA A 184 -3.16 -20.71 24.26
CA ALA A 184 -3.51 -22.14 24.23
C ALA A 184 -4.66 -22.48 23.24
N GLY A 185 -4.54 -22.07 21.98
CA GLY A 185 -5.53 -22.31 20.93
C GLY A 185 -6.61 -21.25 20.79
N ARG A 186 -6.64 -20.21 21.63
CA ARG A 186 -7.55 -19.06 21.50
C ARG A 186 -6.97 -17.94 20.65
N ASN A 187 -6.38 -18.30 19.51
CA ASN A 187 -5.70 -17.39 18.58
C ASN A 187 -6.34 -17.41 17.18
N SER A 188 -7.64 -17.73 17.11
CA SER A 188 -8.35 -17.98 15.86
C SER A 188 -8.30 -16.80 14.89
N GLU A 189 -8.36 -15.55 15.38
CA GLU A 189 -8.20 -14.36 14.52
C GLU A 189 -6.86 -14.39 13.77
N TYR A 190 -5.76 -14.60 14.49
CA TYR A 190 -4.43 -14.67 13.90
C TYR A 190 -4.32 -15.82 12.89
N GLU A 191 -4.84 -16.99 13.25
CA GLU A 191 -4.76 -18.20 12.42
C GLU A 191 -5.57 -18.04 11.12
N ASP A 192 -6.80 -17.53 11.22
CA ASP A 192 -7.66 -17.27 10.05
C ASP A 192 -7.07 -16.17 9.17
N ARG A 193 -6.56 -15.09 9.78
CA ARG A 193 -5.91 -14.01 9.03
C ARG A 193 -4.61 -14.47 8.38
N LEU A 194 -3.85 -15.37 9.01
CA LEU A 194 -2.67 -15.98 8.41
C LEU A 194 -3.04 -16.76 7.14
N VAL A 195 -4.14 -17.52 7.16
CA VAL A 195 -4.65 -18.23 5.97
C VAL A 195 -5.08 -17.25 4.88
N ALA A 196 -5.80 -16.18 5.24
CA ALA A 196 -6.23 -15.13 4.31
C ALA A 196 -5.04 -14.41 3.66
N ASN A 197 -4.06 -13.96 4.47
CA ASN A 197 -2.85 -13.31 3.99
C ASN A 197 -1.99 -14.23 3.13
N ARG A 198 -1.93 -15.54 3.47
CA ARG A 198 -1.23 -16.52 2.63
C ARG A 198 -1.84 -16.61 1.24
N PHE A 199 -3.17 -16.72 1.15
CA PHE A 199 -3.88 -16.72 -0.12
C PHE A 199 -3.65 -15.42 -0.87
N TRP A 200 -3.77 -14.29 -0.17
CA TRP A 200 -3.61 -12.95 -0.73
C TRP A 200 -2.25 -12.76 -1.39
N LEU A 201 -1.16 -13.02 -0.67
CA LEU A 201 0.20 -12.88 -1.18
C LEU A 201 0.44 -13.75 -2.42
N ASN A 202 -0.03 -15.01 -2.43
CA ASN A 202 0.08 -15.85 -3.61
C ASN A 202 -0.66 -15.26 -4.81
N ARG A 203 -1.86 -14.70 -4.59
CA ARG A 203 -2.64 -14.04 -5.65
C ARG A 203 -1.90 -12.81 -6.19
N LEU A 204 -1.40 -11.93 -5.33
CA LEU A 204 -0.69 -10.70 -5.72
C LEU A 204 0.53 -11.02 -6.59
N PHE A 205 1.37 -11.96 -6.17
CA PHE A 205 2.54 -12.36 -6.94
C PHE A 205 2.19 -13.09 -8.25
N THR A 206 1.06 -13.79 -8.30
CA THR A 206 0.57 -14.40 -9.55
C THR A 206 0.10 -13.33 -10.53
N LEU A 207 -0.67 -12.34 -10.06
CA LEU A 207 -1.11 -11.20 -10.87
C LEU A 207 0.08 -10.40 -11.38
N ALA A 208 1.02 -10.04 -10.50
CA ALA A 208 2.21 -9.30 -10.86
C ALA A 208 3.02 -9.96 -11.99
N LYS A 209 3.16 -11.30 -11.95
CA LYS A 209 3.82 -12.06 -13.02
C LYS A 209 3.01 -12.07 -14.32
N GLY A 210 1.70 -12.28 -14.24
CA GLY A 210 0.81 -12.31 -15.40
C GLY A 210 0.78 -10.96 -16.12
N ASP A 211 0.67 -9.88 -15.34
CA ASP A 211 0.58 -8.50 -15.82
C ASP A 211 1.95 -7.90 -16.18
N LYS A 212 3.04 -8.63 -15.87
CA LYS A 212 4.44 -8.25 -16.12
C LYS A 212 4.75 -6.86 -15.55
N VAL A 213 4.41 -6.66 -14.29
CA VAL A 213 4.76 -5.43 -13.55
C VAL A 213 6.25 -5.46 -13.19
N ASP A 214 6.87 -4.29 -13.14
CA ASP A 214 8.28 -4.11 -12.79
C ASP A 214 8.53 -4.27 -11.29
N ALA A 215 7.50 -3.98 -10.47
CA ALA A 215 7.58 -4.11 -9.03
C ALA A 215 6.26 -4.37 -8.33
N ILE A 216 6.39 -4.90 -7.10
CA ILE A 216 5.34 -5.02 -6.11
C ILE A 216 5.73 -4.18 -4.89
N VAL A 217 4.83 -3.35 -4.38
CA VAL A 217 4.99 -2.65 -3.10
C VAL A 217 3.92 -3.16 -2.14
N LEU A 218 4.35 -3.71 -1.00
CA LEU A 218 3.48 -4.24 0.05
C LEU A 218 3.53 -3.33 1.28
N PHE A 219 2.37 -2.85 1.72
CA PHE A 219 2.22 -2.02 2.90
C PHE A 219 1.70 -2.85 4.08
N SER A 220 2.36 -2.74 5.23
CA SER A 220 1.90 -3.24 6.53
C SER A 220 2.05 -2.17 7.61
N GLU A 221 1.41 -2.33 8.76
CA GLU A 221 1.74 -1.49 9.92
C GLU A 221 2.92 -2.09 10.69
N GLY A 222 2.85 -3.39 10.98
CA GLY A 222 3.92 -4.13 11.64
C GLY A 222 5.13 -4.37 10.75
N ASP A 223 6.30 -4.24 11.35
CA ASP A 223 7.60 -4.56 10.75
C ASP A 223 7.76 -6.08 10.58
N LEU A 224 7.74 -6.53 9.32
CA LEU A 224 7.90 -7.94 8.98
C LEU A 224 9.31 -8.44 9.27
N LYS A 225 10.30 -7.54 9.32
CA LYS A 225 11.74 -7.84 9.40
C LYS A 225 12.19 -8.81 8.31
N PRO A 226 12.10 -8.43 7.02
CA PRO A 226 12.35 -9.35 5.91
C PRO A 226 13.75 -9.95 5.88
N PHE A 227 14.72 -9.38 6.59
CA PHE A 227 16.10 -9.84 6.66
C PHE A 227 16.44 -10.53 7.97
N ALA A 228 15.47 -10.71 8.87
CA ALA A 228 15.69 -11.51 10.07
C ALA A 228 15.91 -12.98 9.71
N GLU A 229 17.03 -13.52 10.18
CA GLU A 229 17.32 -14.95 10.08
C GLU A 229 16.32 -15.78 10.90
N PRO A 230 15.95 -16.98 10.45
CA PRO A 230 15.17 -17.91 11.27
C PRO A 230 15.92 -18.17 12.58
N GLU A 231 15.24 -18.05 13.73
CA GLU A 231 15.86 -18.48 14.98
C GLU A 231 16.25 -19.96 14.86
N ALA A 232 17.55 -20.24 14.84
CA ALA A 232 18.05 -21.59 14.87
C ALA A 232 17.60 -22.23 16.18
N ARG A 233 16.83 -23.32 16.09
CA ARG A 233 16.47 -24.19 17.22
C ARG A 233 17.72 -24.88 17.76
N THR A 234 18.57 -24.13 18.46
CA THR A 234 19.73 -24.67 19.15
C THR A 234 19.24 -25.32 20.44
N LEU A 235 19.54 -26.60 20.62
CA LEU A 235 19.16 -27.42 21.79
C LEU A 235 19.66 -26.86 23.14
N LEU A 236 20.53 -25.84 23.12
CA LEU A 236 21.20 -25.26 24.28
C LEU A 236 20.63 -23.90 24.72
N ARG A 237 19.70 -23.29 23.95
CA ARG A 237 19.00 -22.10 24.43
C ARG A 237 17.81 -22.55 25.28
N ARG A 238 17.87 -22.28 26.59
CA ARG A 238 16.67 -22.26 27.45
C ARG A 238 15.61 -21.48 26.69
N ASN A 239 14.49 -22.13 26.41
CA ASN A 239 13.40 -21.62 25.61
C ASN A 239 12.84 -20.33 26.26
N THR A 240 13.39 -19.17 25.91
CA THR A 240 12.87 -17.85 26.30
C THR A 240 11.94 -17.28 25.23
N GLY A 241 11.77 -17.98 24.10
CA GLY A 241 11.32 -17.40 22.84
C GLY A 241 9.81 -17.19 22.72
N VAL A 242 9.40 -15.93 22.70
CA VAL A 242 8.09 -15.51 22.20
C VAL A 242 7.93 -16.03 20.77
N PHE A 243 6.83 -16.72 20.46
CA PHE A 243 6.57 -17.20 19.11
C PHE A 243 6.57 -16.02 18.11
N ASP A 244 7.32 -16.15 17.02
CA ASP A 244 7.39 -15.15 15.96
C ASP A 244 6.12 -15.17 15.09
N GLY A 245 5.18 -14.29 15.42
CA GLY A 245 3.90 -14.13 14.73
C GLY A 245 4.03 -13.67 13.28
N PHE A 246 5.17 -13.10 12.90
CA PHE A 246 5.47 -12.66 11.54
C PHE A 246 6.16 -13.75 10.71
N GLY A 247 6.77 -14.75 11.35
CA GLY A 247 7.71 -15.67 10.73
C GLY A 247 7.15 -16.45 9.54
N PHE A 248 5.88 -16.88 9.59
CA PHE A 248 5.24 -17.56 8.45
C PHE A 248 5.10 -16.65 7.24
N THR A 249 4.56 -15.44 7.44
CA THR A 249 4.40 -14.44 6.38
C THR A 249 5.76 -14.01 5.83
N ARG A 250 6.76 -13.78 6.70
CA ARG A 250 8.13 -13.41 6.31
C ARG A 250 8.72 -14.42 5.33
N ARG A 251 8.70 -15.70 5.70
CA ARG A 251 9.20 -16.78 4.85
C ARG A 251 8.45 -16.87 3.51
N GLN A 252 7.14 -16.66 3.53
CA GLN A 252 6.35 -16.66 2.30
C GLN A 252 6.75 -15.52 1.36
N VAL A 253 6.85 -14.30 1.88
CA VAL A 253 7.27 -13.12 1.10
C VAL A 253 8.68 -13.33 0.53
N GLN A 254 9.64 -13.76 1.35
CA GLN A 254 10.99 -14.09 0.90
C GLN A 254 10.99 -15.12 -0.24
N ALA A 255 10.19 -16.19 -0.12
CA ALA A 255 10.11 -17.23 -1.14
C ALA A 255 9.43 -16.76 -2.44
N LEU A 256 8.41 -15.91 -2.33
CA LEU A 256 7.72 -15.32 -3.49
C LEU A 256 8.61 -14.29 -4.19
N ALA A 257 9.30 -13.43 -3.44
CA ALA A 257 10.23 -12.44 -3.96
C ALA A 257 11.36 -13.11 -4.77
N LYS A 258 11.97 -14.19 -4.27
CA LYS A 258 13.00 -14.95 -5.00
C LYS A 258 12.56 -15.49 -6.36
N LYS A 259 11.24 -15.67 -6.56
CA LYS A 259 10.66 -16.20 -7.80
C LYS A 259 10.07 -15.10 -8.69
N PHE A 260 10.17 -13.83 -8.30
CA PHE A 260 9.65 -12.70 -9.03
C PHE A 260 10.81 -11.93 -9.66
N ASP A 261 10.73 -11.68 -10.96
CA ASP A 261 11.85 -11.07 -11.70
C ASP A 261 12.01 -9.57 -11.40
N GLY A 262 10.93 -8.93 -10.97
CA GLY A 262 10.90 -7.51 -10.58
C GLY A 262 11.34 -7.25 -9.14
N LYS A 263 11.20 -5.99 -8.71
CA LYS A 263 11.50 -5.57 -7.33
C LYS A 263 10.30 -5.78 -6.40
N VAL A 264 10.55 -6.18 -5.17
CA VAL A 264 9.55 -6.23 -4.10
C VAL A 264 9.98 -5.25 -3.02
N LEU A 265 9.16 -4.25 -2.72
CA LEU A 265 9.40 -3.31 -1.63
C LEU A 265 8.38 -3.56 -0.52
N LEU A 266 8.86 -3.81 0.69
CA LEU A 266 8.03 -3.84 1.90
C LEU A 266 8.11 -2.49 2.58
N VAL A 267 6.95 -1.90 2.87
CA VAL A 267 6.84 -0.62 3.56
C VAL A 267 6.02 -0.79 4.84
N ASP A 268 6.58 -0.39 5.98
CA ASP A 268 5.91 -0.50 7.28
C ASP A 268 6.17 0.68 8.22
N SER A 269 5.65 0.59 9.45
CA SER A 269 5.77 1.61 10.50
C SER A 269 6.58 1.14 11.69
N GLY A 270 7.56 0.26 11.48
CA GLY A 270 8.51 -0.14 12.51
C GLY A 270 9.31 1.04 13.09
N THR A 271 9.63 1.00 14.38
CA THR A 271 10.42 2.07 15.00
C THR A 271 11.82 2.15 14.41
N LEU A 272 12.24 3.34 14.02
CA LEU A 272 13.60 3.60 13.54
C LEU A 272 14.54 3.89 14.72
N ALA A 273 15.83 3.61 14.55
CA ALA A 273 16.82 4.01 15.53
C ALA A 273 16.87 5.55 15.66
N LYS A 274 17.11 6.05 16.87
CA LYS A 274 17.10 7.50 17.16
C LYS A 274 18.01 8.26 16.18
N GLY A 275 17.44 9.24 15.49
CA GLY A 275 18.15 10.11 14.53
C GLY A 275 18.38 9.48 13.14
N LYS A 276 17.88 8.27 12.88
CA LYS A 276 17.86 7.69 11.53
C LYS A 276 16.66 8.19 10.74
N GLN A 277 16.90 8.45 9.46
CA GLN A 277 15.85 8.78 8.50
C GLN A 277 15.36 7.51 7.79
N PRO A 278 14.12 7.50 7.29
CA PRO A 278 13.60 6.42 6.45
C PRO A 278 14.48 6.24 5.20
N GLU A 279 14.99 5.02 5.00
CA GLU A 279 15.79 4.65 3.84
C GLU A 279 15.43 3.22 3.40
N ILE A 280 15.59 2.90 2.12
CA ILE A 280 15.33 1.55 1.61
C ILE A 280 16.59 0.70 1.74
N GLU A 281 16.52 -0.33 2.57
CA GLU A 281 17.53 -1.39 2.62
C GLU A 281 17.19 -2.47 1.59
N TRP A 282 18.13 -2.82 0.70
CA TRP A 282 17.94 -3.79 -0.37
C TRP A 282 18.79 -5.04 -0.20
N HIS A 283 18.17 -6.22 -0.15
CA HIS A 283 18.83 -7.52 -0.34
C HIS A 283 18.35 -8.17 -1.65
N GLY A 284 19.16 -8.09 -2.70
CA GLY A 284 18.81 -8.60 -4.03
C GLY A 284 17.63 -7.84 -4.64
N ASN A 285 16.48 -8.50 -4.80
CA ASN A 285 15.25 -7.90 -5.31
C ASN A 285 14.23 -7.56 -4.22
N LEU A 286 14.51 -7.86 -2.94
CA LEU A 286 13.65 -7.55 -1.81
C LEU A 286 14.19 -6.33 -1.06
N GLY A 287 13.39 -5.27 -1.01
CA GLY A 287 13.67 -4.03 -0.29
C GLY A 287 12.77 -3.88 0.93
N HIS A 288 13.26 -3.14 1.92
CA HIS A 288 12.53 -2.82 3.15
C HIS A 288 12.65 -1.33 3.46
N LEU A 289 11.53 -0.69 3.75
CA LEU A 289 11.42 0.70 4.18
C LEU A 289 10.53 0.76 5.41
N SER A 290 11.08 1.16 6.55
CA SER A 290 10.24 1.59 7.66
C SER A 290 10.12 3.11 7.70
N VAL A 291 8.90 3.61 7.85
CA VAL A 291 8.60 5.04 7.97
C VAL A 291 8.39 5.50 9.41
N ASP A 292 8.40 4.59 10.39
CA ASP A 292 8.13 4.88 11.81
C ASP A 292 6.83 5.69 11.96
N ALA A 293 6.90 6.84 12.62
CA ALA A 293 5.84 7.81 12.84
C ALA A 293 5.81 8.94 11.79
N GLN A 294 6.61 8.83 10.72
CA GLN A 294 6.90 9.93 9.79
C GLN A 294 5.98 9.91 8.58
N ALA A 295 5.91 11.05 7.90
CA ALA A 295 5.31 11.16 6.58
C ALA A 295 6.43 11.16 5.54
N VAL A 296 6.36 10.22 4.59
CA VAL A 296 7.42 9.96 3.62
C VAL A 296 6.84 9.96 2.22
N GLU A 297 7.56 10.51 1.26
CA GLU A 297 7.24 10.40 -0.16
C GLU A 297 8.21 9.43 -0.84
N VAL A 298 7.69 8.57 -1.71
CA VAL A 298 8.51 7.68 -2.52
C VAL A 298 8.27 8.01 -3.99
N GLU A 299 9.33 8.42 -4.66
CA GLU A 299 9.36 8.64 -6.10
C GLU A 299 9.67 7.33 -6.82
N VAL A 300 8.84 7.01 -7.81
CA VAL A 300 8.90 5.78 -8.59
C VAL A 300 9.35 6.14 -9.99
N LYS A 301 10.49 5.59 -10.42
CA LYS A 301 11.13 5.86 -11.72
C LYS A 301 11.36 4.56 -12.50
N PRO A 302 10.32 4.03 -13.16
CA PRO A 302 10.44 2.83 -13.99
C PRO A 302 11.54 2.97 -15.05
N GLY A 303 12.20 1.86 -15.37
CA GLY A 303 13.31 1.83 -16.34
C GLY A 303 14.63 2.51 -15.89
N THR A 304 14.72 2.97 -14.63
CA THR A 304 15.97 3.53 -14.07
C THR A 304 16.67 2.54 -13.13
N LYS A 305 17.97 2.79 -12.84
CA LYS A 305 18.73 1.97 -11.88
C LYS A 305 18.13 2.00 -10.47
N SER A 306 17.55 3.14 -10.08
CA SER A 306 16.94 3.37 -8.77
C SER A 306 15.43 3.51 -8.94
N LEU A 307 14.73 2.38 -9.04
CA LEU A 307 13.28 2.34 -9.24
C LEU A 307 12.51 3.11 -8.16
N PHE A 308 12.98 3.10 -6.91
CA PHE A 308 12.38 3.79 -5.79
C PHE A 308 13.38 4.76 -5.15
N VAL A 309 12.95 5.99 -4.91
CA VAL A 309 13.74 7.04 -4.23
C VAL A 309 12.91 7.65 -3.11
N VAL A 310 13.41 7.62 -1.89
CA VAL A 310 12.73 8.13 -0.69
C VAL A 310 13.04 9.61 -0.50
N LYS A 311 12.02 10.38 -0.11
CA LYS A 311 12.10 11.80 0.25
C LYS A 311 11.26 12.07 1.50
N ASP A 312 11.64 13.09 2.27
CA ASP A 312 10.78 13.58 3.34
C ASP A 312 9.50 14.20 2.74
N ALA A 313 8.34 13.99 3.38
CA ALA A 313 7.11 14.66 2.95
C ALA A 313 7.11 16.15 3.27
N ALA A 314 7.93 16.63 4.20
CA ALA A 314 8.06 18.05 4.52
C ALA A 314 9.00 18.83 3.57
N ASP A 315 9.90 18.14 2.85
CA ASP A 315 10.89 18.72 1.92
C ASP A 315 10.30 19.01 0.51
#